data_AF-A0A836WNE3-F1
#
_entry.id   AF-A0A836WNE3-F1
#
_cell.length_a   1.000
_cell.length_b   1.000
_cell.length_c   1.000
_cell.angle_alpha   90.00
_cell.angle_beta   90.00
_cell.angle_gamma   90.00
#
_symmetry.space_group_name_H-M   'P 1'
#
loop_
_entity.id
_entity.type
_entity.pdbx_description
1 polymer ?
#
loop_
_entity_poly.entity_id
_entity_poly.type
_entity_poly.pdbx_seq_one_letter_code
_entity_poly.pdbx_strand_id
1 'polypeptide(L)'
;MPWRRGRKENVVRRGIFRLVIVGLVLAVVYGCATPAKKVKKVKLGMTPDEVRKVMGEPYTIRAAKIYEDGEWAEVWEYLPPPLTINPKTFWVYFENGKVVQWGEPGDFAGKSGPNVPVTEYSEQKVLR
;
A
#
# COMPACT_ATOMS: atom_id res chain seq x y z
N MET A 1 -4.49 -61.99 -16.98
CA MET A 1 -4.28 -60.70 -17.69
C MET A 1 -4.42 -59.52 -16.72
N PRO A 2 -3.33 -58.94 -16.15
CA PRO A 2 -3.43 -57.87 -15.15
C PRO A 2 -2.86 -56.50 -15.60
N TRP A 3 -3.15 -56.05 -16.83
CA TRP A 3 -2.49 -54.83 -17.39
C TRP A 3 -3.39 -53.60 -17.62
N ARG A 4 -4.61 -53.54 -17.05
CA ARG A 4 -5.56 -52.42 -17.26
C ARG A 4 -5.81 -51.49 -16.07
N ARG A 5 -5.07 -51.60 -14.96
CA ARG A 5 -5.34 -50.82 -13.73
C ARG A 5 -4.51 -49.53 -13.59
N GLY A 6 -3.27 -49.50 -14.07
CA GLY A 6 -2.37 -48.33 -13.92
C GLY A 6 -2.62 -47.13 -14.86
N ARG A 7 -3.45 -47.28 -15.89
CA ARG A 7 -3.68 -46.18 -16.87
C ARG A 7 -4.71 -45.15 -16.37
N LYS A 8 -5.69 -45.57 -15.55
CA LYS A 8 -6.79 -44.69 -15.09
C LYS A 8 -6.36 -43.74 -13.97
N GLU A 9 -5.49 -44.20 -13.06
CA GLU A 9 -5.02 -43.42 -11.92
C GLU A 9 -4.21 -42.18 -12.33
N ASN A 10 -3.39 -42.33 -13.37
CA ASN A 10 -2.57 -41.25 -13.93
C ASN A 10 -3.39 -40.16 -14.63
N VAL A 11 -4.56 -40.49 -15.17
CA VAL A 11 -5.46 -39.51 -15.83
C VAL A 11 -6.21 -38.69 -14.78
N VAL A 12 -6.68 -39.32 -13.70
CA VAL A 12 -7.38 -38.64 -12.60
C VAL A 12 -6.43 -37.71 -11.83
N ARG A 13 -5.20 -38.17 -11.53
CA ARG A 13 -4.16 -37.34 -10.89
C ARG A 13 -3.80 -36.11 -11.74
N ARG A 14 -3.70 -36.26 -13.06
CA ARG A 14 -3.45 -35.14 -13.99
C ARG A 14 -4.63 -34.15 -14.07
N GLY A 15 -5.87 -34.64 -13.98
CA GLY A 15 -7.07 -33.80 -13.93
C GLY A 15 -7.18 -32.99 -12.64
N ILE A 16 -6.93 -33.62 -11.49
CA ILE A 16 -6.93 -32.96 -10.18
C ILE A 16 -5.80 -31.93 -10.11
N PHE A 17 -4.60 -32.25 -10.60
CA PHE A 17 -3.47 -31.31 -10.61
C PHE A 17 -3.74 -30.08 -11.48
N ARG A 18 -4.41 -30.25 -12.64
CA ARG A 18 -4.87 -29.12 -13.47
C ARG A 18 -5.92 -28.26 -12.77
N LEU A 19 -6.86 -28.87 -12.04
CA LEU A 19 -7.87 -28.13 -11.26
C LEU A 19 -7.26 -27.37 -10.07
N VAL A 20 -6.25 -27.94 -9.40
CA VAL A 20 -5.51 -27.26 -8.32
C VAL A 20 -4.72 -26.07 -8.88
N ILE A 21 -4.07 -26.21 -10.03
CA ILE A 21 -3.36 -25.09 -10.68
C ILE A 21 -4.33 -23.99 -11.11
N VAL A 22 -5.49 -24.35 -11.69
CA VAL A 22 -6.51 -23.36 -12.08
C VAL A 22 -7.08 -22.65 -10.84
N GLY A 23 -7.32 -23.38 -9.75
CA GLY A 23 -7.74 -22.80 -8.47
C GLY A 23 -6.69 -21.85 -7.87
N LEU A 24 -5.41 -22.22 -7.94
CA LEU A 24 -4.29 -21.39 -7.47
C LEU A 24 -4.15 -20.11 -8.31
N VAL A 25 -4.29 -20.22 -9.63
CA VAL A 25 -4.23 -19.06 -10.54
C VAL A 25 -5.40 -18.10 -10.31
N LEU A 26 -6.61 -18.61 -10.05
CA LEU A 26 -7.77 -17.78 -9.72
C LEU A 26 -7.63 -17.06 -8.38
N ALA A 27 -6.95 -17.66 -7.38
CA ALA A 27 -6.71 -17.03 -6.09
C ALA A 27 -5.75 -15.83 -6.18
N VAL A 28 -4.81 -15.82 -7.13
CA VAL A 28 -3.85 -14.72 -7.33
C VAL A 28 -4.52 -13.47 -7.93
N VAL A 29 -5.67 -13.60 -8.60
CA VAL A 29 -6.35 -12.46 -9.26
C VAL A 29 -7.25 -11.63 -8.33
N TYR A 30 -7.55 -12.12 -7.12
CA TYR A 30 -8.46 -11.42 -6.19
C TYR A 30 -7.80 -10.34 -5.31
N GLY A 31 -6.50 -10.07 -5.46
CA GLY A 31 -5.75 -9.19 -4.57
C GLY A 31 -5.10 -7.99 -5.26
N CYS A 32 -5.87 -7.03 -5.78
CA CYS A 32 -5.29 -5.72 -6.10
C CYS A 32 -6.29 -4.59 -5.84
N ALA A 33 -6.35 -4.15 -4.58
CA ALA A 33 -7.04 -2.93 -4.22
C ALA A 33 -6.32 -1.72 -4.84
N THR A 34 -6.96 -1.05 -5.78
CA THR A 34 -6.41 0.15 -6.44
C THR A 34 -6.35 1.35 -5.46
N PRO A 35 -5.18 1.93 -5.16
CA PRO A 35 -4.99 3.05 -4.23
C PRO A 35 -5.45 4.42 -4.78
N ALA A 36 -5.33 4.66 -6.08
CA ALA A 36 -5.40 6.01 -6.65
C ALA A 36 -6.75 6.74 -6.44
N LYS A 37 -7.88 6.02 -6.33
CA LYS A 37 -9.21 6.61 -6.09
C LYS A 37 -9.51 6.84 -4.60
N LYS A 38 -8.70 6.30 -3.69
CA LYS A 38 -9.04 6.22 -2.26
C LYS A 38 -8.45 7.37 -1.45
N VAL A 39 -7.42 8.05 -1.96
CA VAL A 39 -6.79 9.21 -1.29
C VAL A 39 -7.82 10.30 -0.98
N LYS A 40 -8.78 10.55 -1.88
CA LYS A 40 -9.86 11.53 -1.67
C LYS A 40 -10.76 11.25 -0.46
N LYS A 41 -10.72 10.04 0.08
CA LYS A 41 -11.51 9.62 1.25
C LYS A 41 -10.75 9.81 2.55
N VAL A 42 -9.43 10.06 2.50
CA VAL A 42 -8.63 10.41 3.66
C VAL A 42 -9.07 11.80 4.14
N LYS A 43 -9.19 11.95 5.46
CA LYS A 43 -9.59 13.20 6.11
C LYS A 43 -8.64 13.50 7.26
N LEU A 44 -8.53 14.78 7.61
CA LEU A 44 -7.82 15.22 8.80
C LEU A 44 -8.42 14.56 10.04
N GLY A 45 -7.55 14.17 10.98
CA GLY A 45 -7.92 13.54 12.24
C GLY A 45 -8.18 12.03 12.16
N MET A 46 -8.14 11.42 10.98
CA MET A 46 -8.28 9.96 10.85
C MET A 46 -7.17 9.22 11.59
N THR A 47 -7.49 8.05 12.16
CA THR A 47 -6.49 7.19 12.79
C THR A 47 -5.77 6.31 11.74
N PRO A 48 -4.58 5.79 12.06
CA PRO A 48 -3.88 4.80 11.22
C PRO A 48 -4.77 3.66 10.74
N ASP A 49 -5.63 3.12 11.60
CA ASP A 49 -6.52 2.00 11.24
C ASP A 49 -7.65 2.42 10.29
N GLU A 50 -8.19 3.63 10.46
CA GLU A 50 -9.16 4.19 9.51
C GLU A 50 -8.52 4.41 8.14
N VAL A 51 -7.27 4.91 8.12
CA VAL A 51 -6.52 5.06 6.87
C VAL A 51 -6.26 3.71 6.24
N ARG A 52 -5.84 2.67 6.98
CA ARG A 52 -5.69 1.30 6.44
C ARG A 52 -7.01 0.76 5.86
N LYS A 53 -8.13 1.00 6.53
CA LYS A 53 -9.45 0.57 6.05
C LYS A 53 -9.83 1.26 4.74
N VAL A 54 -9.45 2.52 4.58
CA VAL A 54 -9.74 3.31 3.37
C VAL A 54 -8.74 2.98 2.27
N MET A 55 -7.44 3.19 2.51
CA MET A 55 -6.36 3.14 1.53
C MET A 55 -5.84 1.71 1.29
N GLY A 56 -5.88 0.85 2.30
CA GLY A 56 -5.15 -0.42 2.36
C GLY A 56 -3.85 -0.28 3.14
N GLU A 57 -3.06 -1.36 3.13
CA GLU A 57 -1.71 -1.33 3.72
C GLU A 57 -0.81 -0.36 2.94
N PRO A 58 0.01 0.44 3.65
CA PRO A 58 1.02 1.25 3.00
C PRO A 58 2.06 0.36 2.34
N TYR A 59 2.72 0.88 1.30
CA TYR A 59 3.86 0.20 0.69
C TYR A 59 5.05 0.16 1.66
N THR A 60 5.32 1.28 2.32
CA THR A 60 6.34 1.36 3.37
C THR A 60 6.04 2.50 4.34
N ILE A 61 6.58 2.41 5.55
CA ILE A 61 6.66 3.54 6.49
C ILE A 61 7.98 4.24 6.19
N ARG A 62 7.90 5.42 5.58
CA ARG A 62 9.06 6.15 5.05
C ARG A 62 9.87 6.84 6.15
N ALA A 63 9.20 7.32 7.18
CA ALA A 63 9.81 7.94 8.34
C ALA A 63 8.92 7.73 9.57
N ALA A 64 9.56 7.57 10.72
CA ALA A 64 8.93 7.53 12.03
C ALA A 64 9.89 8.17 13.04
N LYS A 65 9.42 9.11 13.85
CA LYS A 65 10.22 9.79 14.87
C LYS A 65 9.37 10.03 16.12
N ILE A 66 9.96 9.75 17.28
CA ILE A 66 9.45 10.19 18.58
C ILE A 66 10.29 11.40 18.98
N TYR A 67 9.64 12.48 19.41
CA TYR A 67 10.25 13.72 19.85
C TYR A 67 10.46 13.71 21.37
N GLU A 68 11.24 14.66 21.87
CA GLU A 68 11.64 14.72 23.29
C GLU A 68 10.46 14.94 24.24
N ASP A 69 9.38 15.57 23.76
CA ASP A 69 8.13 15.81 24.47
C ASP A 69 7.18 14.59 24.49
N GLY A 70 7.58 13.48 23.86
CA GLY A 70 6.76 12.28 23.71
C GLY A 70 5.74 12.37 22.57
N GLU A 71 5.69 13.48 21.83
CA GLU A 71 4.98 13.50 20.55
C GLU A 71 5.67 12.57 19.56
N TRP A 72 4.92 12.02 18.62
CA TRP A 72 5.52 11.20 17.56
C TRP A 72 4.86 11.48 16.22
N ALA A 73 5.66 11.33 15.18
CA ALA A 73 5.22 11.47 13.80
C ALA A 73 5.60 10.24 12.97
N GLU A 74 4.72 9.89 12.05
CA GLU A 74 4.92 8.81 11.08
C GLU A 74 4.51 9.26 9.69
N VAL A 75 5.23 8.78 8.68
CA VAL A 75 4.95 9.07 7.27
C VAL A 75 4.81 7.77 6.53
N TRP A 76 3.61 7.54 6.00
CA TRP A 76 3.29 6.33 5.25
C TRP A 76 3.30 6.63 3.77
N GLU A 77 3.93 5.76 2.99
CA GLU A 77 4.02 5.87 1.54
C GLU A 77 3.11 4.86 0.86
N TYR A 78 2.31 5.35 -0.09
CA TYR A 78 1.43 4.55 -0.93
C TYR A 78 1.89 4.66 -2.38
N LEU A 79 2.38 3.53 -2.91
CA LEU A 79 2.73 3.42 -4.32
C LEU A 79 1.53 3.04 -5.18
N PRO A 80 1.48 3.52 -6.42
CA PRO A 80 0.47 3.08 -7.37
C PRO A 80 0.69 1.62 -7.78
N PRO A 81 -0.36 0.90 -8.21
CA PRO A 81 -0.25 -0.48 -8.67
C PRO A 81 0.66 -0.59 -9.90
N PRO A 82 1.31 -1.75 -10.09
CA PRO A 82 2.03 -2.03 -11.31
C PRO A 82 1.09 -1.88 -12.52
N LEU A 83 1.59 -1.30 -13.61
CA LEU A 83 0.85 -1.01 -14.86
C LEU A 83 -0.13 0.19 -14.81
N THR A 84 -0.01 1.07 -13.81
CA THR A 84 -0.76 2.34 -13.82
C THR A 84 -0.21 3.28 -14.88
N ILE A 85 -1.06 3.76 -15.79
CA ILE A 85 -0.68 4.65 -16.92
C ILE A 85 -0.08 5.99 -16.43
N ASN A 86 -0.55 6.50 -15.29
CA ASN A 86 -0.01 7.69 -14.63
C ASN A 86 0.22 7.39 -13.14
N PRO A 87 1.36 6.79 -12.78
CA PRO A 87 1.65 6.40 -11.41
C PRO A 87 1.83 7.66 -10.54
N LYS A 88 0.94 7.84 -9.56
CA LYS A 88 1.07 8.87 -8.53
C LYS A 88 1.35 8.22 -7.19
N THR A 89 2.47 8.60 -6.58
CA THR A 89 2.79 8.24 -5.19
C THR A 89 2.11 9.22 -4.26
N PHE A 90 1.61 8.73 -3.13
CA PHE A 90 1.02 9.56 -2.10
C PHE A 90 1.66 9.28 -0.75
N TRP A 91 1.86 10.34 0.03
CA TRP A 91 2.28 10.24 1.42
C TRP A 91 1.15 10.67 2.34
N VAL A 92 1.01 9.97 3.46
CA VAL A 92 0.10 10.31 4.55
C VAL A 92 0.94 10.54 5.79
N TYR A 93 0.79 11.72 6.37
CA TYR A 93 1.56 12.17 7.52
C TYR A 93 0.67 12.14 8.77
N PHE A 94 1.16 11.44 9.79
CA PHE A 94 0.52 11.26 11.06
C PHE A 94 1.30 11.99 12.14
N GLU A 95 0.59 12.69 13.02
CA GLU A 95 1.12 13.16 14.30
C GLU A 95 0.25 12.58 15.41
N ASN A 96 0.89 12.01 16.43
CA ASN A 96 0.22 11.48 17.62
C ASN A 96 -0.95 10.55 17.27
N GLY A 97 -0.77 9.71 16.25
CA GLY A 97 -1.78 8.74 15.81
C GLY A 97 -2.95 9.33 15.03
N LYS A 98 -2.83 10.55 14.48
CA LYS A 98 -3.86 11.19 13.66
C LYS A 98 -3.29 11.75 12.37
N VAL A 99 -4.03 11.63 11.28
CA VAL A 99 -3.69 12.27 10.00
C VAL A 99 -3.74 13.77 10.17
N VAL A 100 -2.63 14.44 9.91
CA VAL A 100 -2.57 15.92 9.88
C VAL A 100 -2.29 16.46 8.48
N GLN A 101 -1.77 15.63 7.56
CA GLN A 101 -1.55 16.03 6.17
C GLN A 101 -1.45 14.81 5.22
N TRP A 102 -1.80 14.98 3.95
CA TRP A 102 -1.52 14.01 2.89
C TRP A 102 -1.36 14.71 1.53
N GLY A 103 -0.62 14.10 0.60
CA GLY A 103 -0.30 14.71 -0.69
C GLY A 103 0.69 13.91 -1.52
N GLU A 104 1.04 14.41 -2.70
CA GLU A 104 2.12 13.88 -3.53
C GLU A 104 3.48 14.25 -2.90
N PRO A 105 4.55 13.46 -3.12
CA PRO A 105 5.90 13.85 -2.74
C PRO A 105 6.22 15.26 -3.28
N GLY A 106 6.57 16.18 -2.39
CA GLY A 106 6.81 17.60 -2.72
C GLY A 106 5.73 18.56 -2.21
N ASP A 107 4.48 18.11 -2.04
CA ASP A 107 3.39 18.95 -1.49
C ASP A 107 3.69 19.41 -0.04
N PHE A 108 4.59 18.71 0.64
CA PHE A 108 5.00 18.95 2.03
C PHE A 108 6.11 20.00 2.17
N ALA A 109 6.85 20.31 1.10
CA ALA A 109 8.02 21.19 1.16
C ALA A 109 7.66 22.70 1.04
N GLY A 110 6.37 23.05 1.05
CA GLY A 110 5.89 24.42 0.76
C GLY A 110 6.21 24.90 -0.66
N LYS A 111 6.69 24.01 -1.53
CA LYS A 111 7.03 24.24 -2.95
C LYS A 111 6.52 23.04 -3.75
N SER A 112 5.57 23.24 -4.64
CA SER A 112 4.95 22.18 -5.46
C SER A 112 5.61 22.10 -6.85
N GLY A 113 6.00 20.90 -7.29
CA GLY A 113 6.56 20.62 -8.64
C GLY A 113 7.09 19.18 -8.80
N PRO A 114 7.23 18.65 -10.04
CA PRO A 114 7.60 17.26 -10.30
C PRO A 114 9.04 16.87 -9.90
N ASN A 115 9.90 17.84 -9.56
CA ASN A 115 11.30 17.63 -9.17
C ASN A 115 11.64 18.40 -7.88
N VAL A 116 10.82 18.28 -6.84
CA VAL A 116 11.12 18.91 -5.54
C VAL A 116 11.94 17.92 -4.71
N PRO A 117 13.27 18.12 -4.55
CA PRO A 117 14.04 17.29 -3.64
C PRO A 117 13.53 17.50 -2.21
N VAL A 118 13.41 16.40 -1.45
CA VAL A 118 13.13 16.45 -0.01
C VAL A 118 14.37 17.02 0.67
N THR A 119 14.45 18.33 0.79
CA THR A 119 15.55 19.00 1.48
C THR A 119 15.16 19.14 2.94
N GLU A 120 15.83 18.34 3.78
CA GLU A 120 15.85 18.38 5.25
C GLU A 120 14.49 18.36 5.98
N TYR A 121 14.32 17.33 6.82
CA TYR A 121 13.28 17.31 7.84
C TYR A 121 13.62 18.39 8.88
N SER A 122 12.98 19.55 8.80
CA SER A 122 13.08 20.60 9.82
C SER A 122 12.79 20.00 11.19
N GLU A 123 13.71 20.16 12.15
CA GLU A 123 13.49 19.76 13.54
C GLU A 123 12.45 20.63 14.25
N GLN A 124 12.07 21.76 13.65
CA GLN A 124 11.09 22.68 14.21
C GLN A 124 9.74 22.55 13.51
N LYS A 125 8.72 22.27 14.32
CA LYS A 125 7.29 22.36 13.98
C LYS A 125 6.98 23.82 13.63
N VAL A 126 6.67 24.11 12.36
CA VAL A 126 6.21 25.45 11.94
C VAL A 126 4.79 25.62 12.45
N LEU A 127 4.66 26.08 13.69
CA LEU A 127 3.39 26.53 14.27
C LEU A 127 3.01 27.85 13.56
N ARG A 128 1.90 27.84 12.82
CA ARG A 128 1.19 29.07 12.39
C ARG A 128 -0.09 29.20 13.18
#